data_AF-A0A940SY56-F1
#
_entry.id   AF-A0A940SY56-F1
#
_cell.length_a   1.000
_cell.length_b   1.000
_cell.length_c   1.000
_cell.angle_alpha   90.00
_cell.angle_beta   90.00
_cell.angle_gamma   90.00
#
_symmetry.space_group_name_H-M   'P 1'
#
loop_
_entity.id
_entity.type
_entity.pdbx_description
1 polymer ?
#
loop_
_entity_poly.entity_id
_entity_poly.type
_entity_poly.pdbx_seq_one_letter_code
_entity_poly.pdbx_strand_id
1 'polypeptide(L)'
;MGLLEELNKSLRNYRKNLEVERGKVTEYQKKVDDIAEIYEAMKEKKKLMTEQKKSVKTFVSENHVYWKGNLLTDDYQKPVKSGLVNSGYTTIITDIDNNLDELRNKKTEYENKILSSKGIMGSIESSINSLGNSIAKLLN
;
A
#
# COMPACT_ATOMS: atom_id res chain seq x y z
N MET A 1 -30.79 -42.89 -5.49
CA MET A 1 -29.57 -42.42 -6.18
C MET A 1 -29.39 -40.89 -6.15
N GLY A 2 -30.43 -40.06 -6.05
CA GLY A 2 -30.30 -38.58 -6.12
C GLY A 2 -29.50 -37.91 -4.99
N LEU A 3 -29.64 -38.34 -3.73
CA LEU A 3 -29.00 -37.67 -2.58
C LEU A 3 -27.47 -37.68 -2.64
N LEU A 4 -26.87 -38.82 -2.99
CA LEU A 4 -25.41 -38.95 -3.11
C LEU A 4 -24.86 -38.07 -4.25
N GLU A 5 -25.62 -37.97 -5.35
CA GLU A 5 -25.25 -37.13 -6.50
C GLU A 5 -25.32 -35.64 -6.14
N GLU A 6 -26.36 -35.22 -5.41
CA GLU A 6 -26.50 -33.85 -4.88
C GLU A 6 -25.37 -33.46 -3.93
N LEU A 7 -25.01 -34.34 -2.99
CA LEU A 7 -23.89 -34.10 -2.07
C LEU A 7 -22.56 -33.97 -2.82
N ASN A 8 -22.31 -34.83 -3.81
CA ASN A 8 -21.11 -34.75 -4.65
C ASN A 8 -21.09 -33.48 -5.52
N LYS A 9 -22.24 -33.01 -6.00
CA LYS A 9 -22.37 -31.73 -6.71
C LYS A 9 -22.03 -30.55 -5.79
N SER A 10 -22.58 -30.53 -4.58
CA SER A 10 -22.29 -29.50 -3.58
C SER A 10 -20.80 -29.48 -3.20
N LEU A 11 -20.20 -30.65 -2.97
CA LEU A 11 -18.77 -30.77 -2.66
C LEU A 11 -17.88 -30.16 -3.77
N ARG A 12 -18.20 -30.45 -5.04
CA ARG A 12 -17.50 -29.85 -6.19
C ARG A 12 -17.64 -28.32 -6.22
N ASN A 13 -18.83 -27.80 -5.94
CA ASN A 13 -19.06 -26.36 -5.90
C ASN A 13 -18.26 -25.68 -4.78
N TYR A 14 -18.24 -26.25 -3.58
CA TYR A 14 -17.44 -25.70 -2.48
C TYR A 14 -15.94 -25.72 -2.79
N ARG A 15 -15.42 -26.79 -3.40
CA ARG A 15 -14.01 -26.84 -3.86
C ARG A 15 -13.70 -25.77 -4.90
N LYS A 16 -14.61 -25.53 -5.85
CA LYS A 16 -14.47 -24.44 -6.82
C LYS A 16 -14.43 -23.07 -6.14
N ASN A 17 -15.32 -22.83 -5.19
CA ASN A 17 -15.37 -21.57 -4.46
C ASN A 17 -14.11 -21.36 -3.59
N LEU A 18 -13.57 -22.43 -3.00
CA LEU A 18 -12.31 -22.38 -2.26
C LEU A 18 -11.16 -21.91 -3.15
N GLU A 19 -11.09 -22.42 -4.38
CA GLU A 19 -10.05 -22.02 -5.34
C GLU A 19 -10.21 -20.56 -5.79
N VAL A 20 -11.45 -20.09 -5.96
CA VAL A 20 -11.72 -18.68 -6.25
C VAL A 20 -11.20 -17.78 -5.12
N GLU A 21 -11.48 -18.12 -3.86
CA GLU A 21 -10.98 -17.32 -2.72
C GLU A 21 -9.45 -17.38 -2.58
N ARG A 22 -8.82 -18.53 -2.88
CA ARG A 22 -7.36 -18.64 -2.94
C ARG A 22 -6.77 -17.69 -4.00
N GLY A 23 -7.38 -17.67 -5.19
CA GLY A 23 -6.99 -16.74 -6.26
C GLY A 23 -7.06 -15.27 -5.82
N LYS A 24 -8.14 -14.88 -5.12
CA LYS A 24 -8.26 -13.52 -4.55
C LYS A 24 -7.17 -13.21 -3.53
N VAL A 25 -6.85 -14.14 -2.64
CA VAL A 25 -5.77 -13.96 -1.66
C VAL A 25 -4.44 -13.71 -2.37
N THR A 26 -4.12 -14.51 -3.39
CA THR A 26 -2.90 -14.33 -4.18
C THR A 26 -2.87 -12.97 -4.89
N GLU A 27 -3.98 -12.57 -5.51
CA GLU A 27 -4.08 -11.27 -6.19
C GLU A 27 -3.90 -10.10 -5.21
N TYR A 28 -4.59 -10.12 -4.07
CA TYR A 28 -4.47 -9.07 -3.07
C TYR A 28 -3.09 -9.04 -2.42
N GLN A 29 -2.45 -10.18 -2.21
CA GLN A 29 -1.08 -10.24 -1.70
C GLN A 29 -0.12 -9.55 -2.69
N LYS A 30 -0.26 -9.80 -3.99
CA LYS A 30 0.52 -9.09 -5.00
C LYS A 30 0.33 -7.57 -4.91
N LYS A 31 -0.91 -7.10 -4.70
CA LYS A 31 -1.17 -5.66 -4.52
C LYS A 31 -0.51 -5.10 -3.26
N VAL A 32 -0.49 -5.85 -2.16
CA VAL A 32 0.22 -5.46 -0.93
C VAL A 32 1.72 -5.31 -1.20
N ASP A 33 2.30 -6.25 -1.94
CA ASP A 33 3.73 -6.27 -2.27
C ASP A 33 4.09 -5.10 -3.22
N ASP A 34 3.29 -4.88 -4.28
CA ASP A 34 3.45 -3.76 -5.21
C ASP A 34 3.39 -2.40 -4.46
N ILE A 35 2.45 -2.24 -3.53
CA ILE A 35 2.33 -1.02 -2.71
C ILE A 35 3.55 -0.84 -1.80
N ALA A 36 4.07 -1.92 -1.20
CA ALA A 36 5.24 -1.85 -0.33
C ALA A 36 6.49 -1.37 -1.08
N GLU A 37 6.69 -1.84 -2.32
CA GLU A 37 7.80 -1.39 -3.16
C GLU A 37 7.70 0.11 -3.50
N ILE A 38 6.52 0.56 -3.93
CA ILE A 38 6.26 1.97 -4.24
C ILE A 38 6.46 2.84 -3.00
N TYR A 39 5.98 2.39 -1.85
CA TYR A 39 6.09 3.11 -0.58
C TYR A 39 7.55 3.37 -0.21
N GLU A 40 8.41 2.34 -0.23
CA GLU A 40 9.83 2.52 0.09
C GLU A 40 10.53 3.42 -0.94
N ALA A 41 10.21 3.30 -2.24
CA ALA A 41 10.76 4.19 -3.26
C ALA A 41 10.36 5.67 -3.04
N MET A 42 9.10 5.94 -2.65
CA MET A 42 8.64 7.30 -2.34
C MET A 42 9.26 7.85 -1.06
N LYS A 43 9.47 7.01 -0.05
CA LYS A 43 10.14 7.39 1.20
C LYS A 43 11.58 7.81 0.96
N GLU A 44 12.33 7.11 0.11
CA GLU A 44 13.67 7.54 -0.30
C GLU A 44 13.65 8.87 -1.07
N LYS A 45 12.67 9.07 -1.97
CA LYS A 45 12.49 10.36 -2.65
C LYS A 45 12.20 11.50 -1.67
N LYS A 46 11.38 11.27 -0.64
CA LYS A 46 11.11 12.24 0.43
C LYS A 46 12.40 12.64 1.15
N LYS A 47 13.24 11.66 1.48
CA LYS A 47 14.51 11.87 2.15
C LYS A 47 15.43 12.74 1.30
N LEU A 48 15.61 12.42 0.03
CA LEU A 48 16.41 13.22 -0.92
C LEU A 48 15.89 14.67 -1.02
N MET A 49 14.57 14.85 -1.14
CA MET A 49 13.95 16.18 -1.21
C MET A 49 14.19 16.99 0.07
N THR A 50 14.15 16.33 1.23
CA THR A 50 14.44 16.95 2.53
C THR A 50 15.90 17.36 2.65
N GLU A 51 16.82 16.53 2.17
CA GLU A 51 18.26 16.84 2.13
C GLU A 51 18.55 18.01 1.18
N GLN A 52 17.93 18.04 0.00
CA GLN A 52 18.03 19.16 -0.95
C GLN A 52 17.49 20.46 -0.35
N LYS A 53 16.30 20.42 0.28
CA LYS A 53 15.74 21.57 1.01
C LYS A 53 16.72 22.11 2.06
N LYS A 54 17.34 21.21 2.84
CA LYS A 54 18.34 21.58 3.86
C LYS A 54 19.57 22.22 3.23
N SER A 55 20.10 21.63 2.15
CA SER A 55 21.25 22.16 1.42
C SER A 55 21.00 23.58 0.90
N VAL A 56 19.86 23.81 0.24
CA VAL A 56 19.47 25.14 -0.25
C VAL A 56 19.29 26.12 0.90
N LYS A 57 18.63 25.71 2.00
CA LYS A 57 18.46 26.55 3.19
C LYS A 57 19.81 26.98 3.78
N THR A 58 20.77 26.06 3.87
CA THR A 58 22.12 26.34 4.34
C THR A 58 22.81 27.33 3.41
N PHE A 59 22.89 27.03 2.12
CA PHE A 59 23.56 27.86 1.11
C PHE A 59 23.07 29.32 1.13
N VAL A 60 21.74 29.50 1.21
CA VAL A 60 21.14 30.83 1.19
C VAL A 60 21.23 31.57 2.53
N SER A 61 21.66 30.89 3.59
CA SER A 61 21.94 31.46 4.91
C SER A 61 23.44 31.69 5.15
N GLU A 62 24.30 31.22 4.26
CA GLU A 62 25.74 31.46 4.30
C GLU A 62 26.09 32.92 3.97
N ASN A 63 27.21 33.37 4.53
CA ASN A 63 27.71 34.71 4.33
C ASN A 63 28.66 34.72 3.13
N HIS A 64 28.26 35.39 2.04
CA HIS A 64 29.01 35.40 0.79
C HIS A 64 29.87 36.66 0.70
N VAL A 65 31.16 36.56 1.05
CA VAL A 65 32.09 37.71 1.21
C VAL A 65 32.15 38.61 -0.03
N TYR A 66 31.89 38.07 -1.23
CA TYR A 66 31.94 38.78 -2.51
C TYR A 66 30.58 39.29 -3.01
N TRP A 67 29.46 38.85 -2.42
CA TRP A 67 28.12 39.33 -2.74
C TRP A 67 27.63 40.21 -1.59
N LYS A 68 27.39 41.49 -1.84
CA LYS A 68 26.99 42.44 -0.79
C LYS A 68 25.88 43.36 -1.28
N GLY A 69 25.14 43.92 -0.32
CA GLY A 69 24.09 44.90 -0.58
C GLY A 69 22.72 44.28 -0.85
N ASN A 70 21.77 45.14 -1.19
CA ASN A 70 20.36 44.79 -1.27
C ASN A 70 20.06 43.73 -2.35
N LEU A 71 20.88 43.63 -3.42
CA LEU A 71 20.72 42.59 -4.45
C LEU A 71 20.88 41.16 -3.87
N LEU A 72 21.84 40.95 -2.95
CA LEU A 72 21.99 39.64 -2.29
C LEU A 72 20.81 39.36 -1.36
N THR A 73 20.45 40.32 -0.52
CA THR A 73 19.45 40.11 0.54
C THR A 73 18.03 40.07 -0.01
N ASP A 74 17.67 41.05 -0.82
CA ASP A 74 16.29 41.31 -1.26
C ASP A 74 15.93 40.57 -2.55
N ASP A 75 16.85 40.51 -3.53
CA ASP A 75 16.54 39.91 -4.83
C ASP A 75 16.92 38.42 -4.91
N TYR A 76 17.83 37.96 -4.05
CA TYR A 76 18.27 36.56 -4.02
C TYR A 76 17.83 35.80 -2.77
N GLN A 77 18.33 36.17 -1.58
CA GLN A 77 18.11 35.39 -0.36
C GLN A 77 16.63 35.33 0.04
N LYS A 78 15.92 36.46 0.03
CA LYS A 78 14.49 36.51 0.40
C LYS A 78 13.62 35.64 -0.52
N PRO A 79 13.65 35.79 -1.86
CA PRO A 79 12.84 34.97 -2.77
C PRO A 79 13.16 33.47 -2.70
N VAL A 80 14.44 33.11 -2.56
CA VAL A 80 14.83 31.69 -2.42
C VAL A 80 14.33 31.12 -1.09
N LYS A 81 14.43 31.86 0.02
CA LYS A 81 13.89 31.42 1.32
C LYS A 81 12.37 31.26 1.27
N SER A 82 11.65 32.27 0.78
CA SER A 82 10.18 32.24 0.78
C SER A 82 9.60 31.31 -0.28
N GLY A 83 10.01 31.47 -1.54
CA GLY A 83 9.44 30.77 -2.69
C GLY A 83 9.93 29.34 -2.83
N LEU A 84 11.24 29.10 -2.66
CA LEU A 84 11.81 27.78 -2.88
C LEU A 84 11.84 26.93 -1.61
N VAL A 85 12.42 27.44 -0.52
CA VAL A 85 12.60 26.65 0.72
C VAL A 85 11.29 26.50 1.51
N ASN A 86 10.61 27.61 1.79
CA ASN A 86 9.44 27.61 2.66
C ASN A 86 8.17 27.19 1.92
N SER A 87 8.05 27.50 0.62
CA SER A 87 6.93 27.06 -0.21
C SER A 87 7.29 25.81 -1.03
N GLY A 88 8.05 25.93 -2.12
CA GLY A 88 8.24 24.85 -3.09
C GLY A 88 8.64 23.49 -2.50
N TYR A 89 9.78 23.41 -1.80
CA TYR A 89 10.23 22.18 -1.17
C TYR A 89 9.26 21.68 -0.09
N THR A 90 8.65 22.59 0.69
CA THR A 90 7.66 22.20 1.71
C THR A 90 6.45 21.54 1.05
N THR A 91 5.89 22.15 0.00
CA THR A 91 4.74 21.63 -0.73
C THR A 91 5.04 20.25 -1.29
N ILE A 92 6.17 20.06 -1.98
CA ILE A 92 6.54 18.75 -2.54
C ILE A 92 6.69 17.69 -1.44
N ILE A 93 7.33 18.03 -0.32
CA ILE A 93 7.48 17.08 0.80
C ILE A 93 6.12 16.72 1.40
N THR A 94 5.23 17.70 1.57
CA THR A 94 3.86 17.48 2.05
C THR A 94 3.06 16.61 1.10
N ASP A 95 3.17 16.82 -0.22
CA ASP A 95 2.49 16.00 -1.21
C ASP A 95 3.01 14.55 -1.19
N ILE A 96 4.32 14.36 -1.02
CA ILE A 96 4.90 13.02 -0.84
C ILE A 96 4.36 12.36 0.45
N ASP A 97 4.22 13.11 1.54
CA ASP A 97 3.65 12.60 2.80
C ASP A 97 2.21 12.16 2.66
N ASN A 98 1.37 12.98 2.02
CA ASN A 98 -0.02 12.63 1.75
C ASN A 98 -0.12 11.33 0.93
N ASN A 99 0.71 11.21 -0.12
CA ASN A 99 0.75 10.01 -0.95
C ASN A 99 1.23 8.77 -0.17
N LEU A 100 2.22 8.91 0.73
CA LEU A 100 2.68 7.82 1.58
C LEU A 100 1.56 7.35 2.54
N ASP A 101 0.79 8.28 3.11
CA ASP A 101 -0.36 7.96 3.95
C ASP A 101 -1.46 7.23 3.16
N GLU A 102 -1.75 7.67 1.93
CA GLU A 102 -2.69 6.99 1.04
C GLU A 102 -2.24 5.57 0.69
N LEU A 103 -0.96 5.39 0.36
CA LEU A 103 -0.38 4.06 0.09
C LEU A 103 -0.51 3.15 1.32
N ARG A 104 -0.22 3.66 2.52
CA ARG A 104 -0.39 2.89 3.76
C ARG A 104 -1.85 2.47 3.97
N ASN A 105 -2.79 3.40 3.78
CA ASN A 105 -4.22 3.11 3.91
C ASN A 105 -4.66 2.04 2.90
N LYS A 106 -4.20 2.12 1.65
CA LYS A 106 -4.50 1.11 0.62
C LYS A 106 -3.86 -0.24 0.91
N LYS A 107 -2.64 -0.27 1.44
CA LYS A 107 -2.02 -1.52 1.90
C LYS A 107 -2.90 -2.21 2.94
N THR A 108 -3.32 -1.47 3.97
CA THR A 108 -4.19 -1.99 5.03
C THR A 108 -5.55 -2.44 4.50
N GLU A 109 -6.13 -1.74 3.51
CA GLU A 109 -7.36 -2.19 2.85
C GLU A 109 -7.20 -3.57 2.20
N TYR A 110 -6.10 -3.82 1.48
CA TYR A 110 -5.84 -5.13 0.87
C TYR A 110 -5.50 -6.21 1.90
N GLU A 111 -4.76 -5.88 2.95
CA GLU A 111 -4.50 -6.80 4.07
C GLU A 111 -5.82 -7.25 4.72
N ASN A 112 -6.77 -6.34 4.92
CA ASN A 112 -8.10 -6.67 5.43
C ASN A 112 -8.91 -7.54 4.45
N LYS A 113 -8.81 -7.28 3.15
CA LYS A 113 -9.44 -8.14 2.12
C LYS A 113 -8.87 -9.56 2.14
N ILE A 114 -7.55 -9.71 2.34
CA ILE A 114 -6.91 -11.03 2.52
C ILE A 114 -7.49 -11.74 3.76
N LEU A 115 -7.57 -11.06 4.90
CA LEU A 115 -8.13 -11.63 6.13
C LEU A 115 -9.58 -12.08 5.95
N SER A 116 -10.40 -11.27 5.27
CA SER A 116 -11.78 -11.61 4.95
C SER A 116 -11.88 -12.86 4.08
N SER A 117 -11.13 -12.93 2.97
CA SER A 117 -11.10 -14.12 2.10
C SER A 117 -10.62 -15.36 2.86
N LYS A 118 -9.60 -15.26 3.72
CA LYS A 118 -9.16 -16.38 4.57
C LYS A 118 -10.26 -16.86 5.53
N GLY A 119 -11.05 -15.96 6.12
CA GLY A 119 -12.21 -16.33 6.95
C GLY A 119 -13.30 -17.08 6.15
N ILE A 120 -13.57 -16.64 4.92
CA ILE A 120 -14.50 -17.32 4.02
C ILE A 120 -13.97 -18.71 3.65
N MET A 121 -12.67 -18.82 3.33
CA MET A 121 -12.02 -20.11 3.04
C MET A 121 -12.19 -21.11 4.17
N GLY A 122 -11.95 -20.71 5.43
CA GLY A 122 -12.12 -21.62 6.58
C GLY A 122 -13.58 -22.09 6.75
N SER A 123 -14.55 -21.24 6.42
CA SER A 123 -15.98 -21.62 6.43
C SER A 123 -16.31 -22.62 5.31
N ILE A 124 -15.71 -22.44 4.13
CA ILE A 124 -15.85 -23.36 2.98
C ILE A 124 -15.20 -24.71 3.30
N GLU A 125 -13.99 -24.72 3.86
CA GLU A 125 -13.27 -25.94 4.26
C GLU A 125 -14.07 -26.74 5.30
N SER A 126 -14.66 -26.06 6.28
CA SER A 126 -15.56 -26.68 7.25
C SER A 126 -16.78 -27.34 6.58
N SER A 127 -17.35 -26.68 5.58
CA SER A 127 -18.48 -27.20 4.79
C SER A 127 -18.08 -28.43 3.96
N ILE A 128 -16.90 -28.39 3.34
CA ILE A 128 -16.31 -29.53 2.60
C ILE A 128 -16.15 -30.74 3.52
N ASN A 129 -15.61 -30.54 4.73
CA ASN A 129 -15.41 -31.62 5.70
C ASN A 129 -16.75 -32.24 6.15
N SER A 130 -17.75 -31.39 6.43
CA SER A 130 -19.10 -31.86 6.79
C SER A 130 -19.73 -32.71 5.67
N LEU A 131 -19.67 -32.23 4.43
CA LEU A 131 -20.19 -32.97 3.27
C LEU A 131 -19.43 -34.28 3.03
N GLY A 132 -18.10 -34.28 3.16
CA GLY A 132 -17.28 -35.49 3.04
C GLY A 132 -17.70 -36.56 4.06
N ASN A 133 -17.94 -36.15 5.31
CA ASN A 133 -18.43 -37.06 6.36
C ASN A 133 -19.83 -37.61 6.05
N SER A 134 -20.75 -36.78 5.55
CA SER A 134 -22.09 -37.22 5.15
C SER A 134 -22.04 -38.22 3.99
N ILE A 135 -21.18 -38.00 2.99
CA ILE A 135 -20.97 -38.93 1.88
C ILE A 135 -20.41 -40.26 2.41
N ALA A 136 -19.38 -40.22 3.26
CA ALA A 136 -18.79 -41.43 3.84
C ALA A 136 -19.82 -42.27 4.62
N LYS A 137 -20.69 -41.62 5.39
CA LYS A 137 -21.80 -42.27 6.11
C LYS A 137 -22.84 -42.92 5.20
N LEU A 138 -23.01 -42.45 3.97
CA LEU A 138 -23.96 -43.03 3.02
C LEU A 138 -23.37 -44.20 2.21
N LEU A 139 -22.04 -44.30 2.16
CA LEU A 139 -21.31 -45.34 1.42
C LEU A 139 -20.95 -46.55 2.29
N ASN A 140 -21.00 -46.40 3.61
CA ASN A 140 -20.84 -47.46 4.60
C ASN A 140 -22.21 -47.96 5.07
#